data_AF-A0A5C7PLC2-F1
#
_entry.id   AF-A0A5C7PLC2-F1
#
_cell.length_a   1.000
_cell.length_b   1.000
_cell.length_c   1.000
_cell.angle_alpha   90.00
_cell.angle_beta   90.00
_cell.angle_gamma   90.00
#
_symmetry.space_group_name_H-M   'P 1'
#
loop_
_entity.id
_entity.type
_entity.pdbx_description
1 polymer ?
#
loop_
_entity_poly.entity_id
_entity_poly.type
_entity_poly.pdbx_seq_one_letter_code
_entity_poly.pdbx_strand_id
1 'polypeptide(L)'
;MNVAETLLAFPPRNGSASVIVEKDGLRFAPLVTRRLNLYAEVSVLLFRQQPRGTLITDGGDIDNRLKTLLDGLRMPRGANEGRQTLLDTPDPVPFFCLLEDDSLVTKVTVESEQLLRPAPPDAVIAVISVHVKKTVLSHDNMAI
;
A
#
# COMPACT_ATOMS: atom_id res chain seq x y z
N MET A 1 -13.78 -15.00 -18.76
CA MET A 1 -14.33 -13.99 -17.83
C MET A 1 -13.14 -13.20 -17.29
N ASN A 2 -13.18 -11.86 -17.34
CA ASN A 2 -12.08 -11.04 -16.86
C ASN A 2 -12.11 -11.00 -15.33
N VAL A 3 -11.07 -11.53 -14.69
CA VAL A 3 -10.95 -11.62 -13.22
C VAL A 3 -10.94 -10.23 -12.61
N ALA A 4 -10.24 -9.28 -13.22
CA ALA A 4 -10.16 -7.89 -12.73
C ALA A 4 -11.53 -7.19 -12.74
N GLU A 5 -12.32 -7.34 -13.81
CA GLU A 5 -13.69 -6.78 -13.87
C GLU A 5 -14.60 -7.35 -12.79
N THR A 6 -14.38 -8.60 -12.40
CA THR A 6 -15.18 -9.27 -11.38
C THR A 6 -14.78 -8.79 -9.99
N LEU A 7 -13.48 -8.74 -9.71
CA LEU A 7 -12.93 -8.26 -8.43
C LEU A 7 -13.21 -6.76 -8.22
N LEU A 8 -13.29 -5.96 -9.27
CA LEU A 8 -13.56 -4.52 -9.20
C LEU A 8 -15.06 -4.18 -9.37
N ALA A 9 -15.95 -5.17 -9.45
CA ALA A 9 -17.38 -4.93 -9.57
C ALA A 9 -17.96 -4.34 -8.28
N PHE A 10 -18.77 -3.28 -8.42
CA PHE A 10 -19.54 -2.69 -7.33
C PHE A 10 -20.94 -2.28 -7.83
N PRO A 11 -22.04 -2.87 -7.33
CA PRO A 11 -22.07 -3.92 -6.30
C PRO A 11 -21.41 -5.24 -6.79
N PRO A 12 -21.03 -6.15 -5.87
CA PRO A 12 -20.45 -7.43 -6.23
C PRO A 12 -21.39 -8.21 -7.16
N ARG A 13 -20.84 -8.92 -8.14
CA ARG A 13 -21.62 -9.83 -8.99
C ARG A 13 -22.07 -11.03 -8.15
N ASN A 14 -23.28 -11.54 -8.41
CA ASN A 14 -23.82 -12.70 -7.69
C ASN A 14 -22.85 -13.89 -7.72
N GLY A 15 -22.49 -14.41 -6.54
CA GLY A 15 -21.58 -15.55 -6.41
C GLY A 15 -20.11 -15.26 -6.74
N SER A 16 -19.68 -14.01 -6.81
CA SER A 16 -18.28 -13.63 -7.05
C SER A 16 -17.75 -12.67 -5.98
N ALA A 17 -16.48 -12.86 -5.60
CA ALA A 17 -15.80 -11.91 -4.73
C ALA A 17 -15.54 -10.56 -5.44
N SER A 18 -15.78 -9.47 -4.72
CA SER A 18 -15.29 -8.14 -5.04
C SER A 18 -14.36 -7.67 -3.92
N VAL A 19 -13.29 -6.97 -4.30
CA VAL A 19 -12.35 -6.34 -3.34
C VAL A 19 -12.74 -4.90 -3.03
N ILE A 20 -13.80 -4.35 -3.65
CA ILE A 20 -14.24 -2.99 -3.38
C ILE A 20 -14.78 -2.89 -1.96
N VAL A 21 -14.23 -1.96 -1.18
CA VAL A 21 -14.67 -1.62 0.17
C VAL A 21 -15.24 -0.20 0.14
N GLU A 22 -16.50 -0.06 0.56
CA GLU A 22 -17.10 1.25 0.80
C GLU A 22 -16.91 1.66 2.26
N LYS A 23 -16.41 2.87 2.49
CA LYS A 23 -16.20 3.43 3.82
C LYS A 23 -16.42 4.94 3.77
N ASP A 24 -17.30 5.45 4.62
CA ASP A 24 -17.65 6.87 4.71
C ASP A 24 -18.04 7.49 3.35
N GLY A 25 -18.73 6.72 2.50
CA GLY A 25 -19.15 7.14 1.15
C GLY A 25 -18.03 7.14 0.09
N LEU A 26 -16.80 6.77 0.47
CA LEU A 26 -15.68 6.58 -0.44
C LEU A 26 -15.51 5.10 -0.79
N ARG A 27 -15.00 4.81 -1.99
CA ARG A 27 -14.75 3.44 -2.45
C ARG A 27 -13.26 3.20 -2.61
N PHE A 28 -12.78 2.13 -2.01
CA PHE A 28 -11.40 1.69 -2.04
C PHE A 28 -11.29 0.33 -2.72
N ALA A 29 -10.17 0.09 -3.39
CA ALA A 29 -9.82 -1.19 -4.01
C ALA A 29 -8.45 -1.65 -3.49
N PRO A 30 -8.39 -2.24 -2.27
CA PRO A 30 -7.17 -2.85 -1.77
C PRO A 30 -6.77 -4.08 -2.59
N LEU A 31 -5.47 -4.19 -2.92
CA LEU A 31 -4.92 -5.34 -3.64
C LEU A 31 -4.79 -6.58 -2.74
N VAL A 32 -4.22 -6.40 -1.55
CA VAL A 32 -4.02 -7.46 -0.56
C VAL A 32 -5.15 -7.39 0.46
N THR A 33 -6.01 -8.41 0.46
CA THR A 33 -7.24 -8.44 1.25
C THR A 33 -7.38 -9.73 2.06
N ARG A 34 -8.08 -9.64 3.20
CA ARG A 34 -8.47 -10.80 4.01
C ARG A 34 -9.40 -11.72 3.24
N ARG A 35 -10.32 -11.14 2.47
CA ARG A 35 -11.29 -11.87 1.64
C ARG A 35 -10.61 -12.87 0.70
N LEU A 36 -9.50 -12.47 0.10
CA LEU A 36 -8.74 -13.30 -0.83
C LEU A 36 -7.67 -14.15 -0.14
N ASN A 37 -7.60 -14.18 1.20
CA ASN A 37 -6.57 -14.88 1.97
C ASN A 37 -5.15 -14.51 1.52
N LEU A 38 -4.92 -13.21 1.31
CA LEU A 38 -3.64 -12.68 0.83
C LEU A 38 -2.86 -12.03 1.98
N TYR A 39 -1.55 -12.25 1.96
CA TYR A 39 -0.57 -11.54 2.78
C TYR A 39 0.51 -10.94 1.88
N ALA A 40 1.22 -9.94 2.40
CA ALA A 40 2.29 -9.25 1.68
C ALA A 40 3.62 -9.34 2.42
N GLU A 41 4.69 -9.50 1.65
CA GLU A 41 6.04 -9.15 2.06
C GLU A 41 6.45 -7.88 1.33
N VAL A 42 6.83 -6.84 2.09
CA VAL A 42 7.15 -5.52 1.54
C VAL A 42 8.64 -5.28 1.69
N SER A 43 9.32 -5.05 0.57
CA SER A 43 10.73 -4.65 0.53
C SER A 43 10.83 -3.21 0.08
N VAL A 44 11.46 -2.37 0.89
CA VAL A 44 11.62 -0.93 0.65
C VAL A 44 13.10 -0.62 0.49
N LEU A 45 13.49 -0.18 -0.70
CA LEU A 45 14.82 0.35 -0.97
C LEU A 45 14.74 1.88 -1.01
N LEU A 46 15.36 2.53 -0.03
CA LEU A 46 15.37 3.99 0.13
C LEU A 46 16.68 4.58 -0.37
N PHE A 47 16.62 5.46 -1.36
CA PHE A 47 17.76 6.26 -1.80
C PHE A 47 17.70 7.68 -1.21
N ARG A 48 18.78 8.11 -0.54
CA ARG A 48 18.91 9.41 0.14
C ARG A 48 20.22 10.11 -0.23
N GLN A 49 20.27 11.45 -0.19
CA GLN A 49 21.50 12.20 -0.50
C GLN A 49 22.66 11.96 0.48
N GLN A 50 22.35 11.55 1.71
CA GLN A 50 23.35 11.35 2.76
C GLN A 50 24.23 10.10 2.50
N PRO A 51 25.54 10.15 2.83
CA PRO A 51 26.44 9.01 2.66
C PRO A 51 26.01 7.78 3.47
N ARG A 52 26.44 6.59 3.04
CA ARG A 52 26.25 5.35 3.79
C ARG A 52 26.87 5.46 5.20
N GLY A 53 26.18 4.93 6.22
CA GLY A 53 26.72 4.79 7.59
C GLY A 53 26.18 5.80 8.61
N THR A 54 25.53 6.88 8.17
CA THR A 54 24.73 7.73 9.05
C THR A 54 23.30 7.21 9.13
N LEU A 55 23.09 6.13 9.90
CA LEU A 55 21.74 5.59 10.16
C LEU A 55 20.91 6.53 11.05
N ILE A 56 21.58 7.36 11.84
CA ILE A 56 20.99 8.42 12.66
C ILE A 56 21.43 9.76 12.05
N THR A 57 20.55 10.36 11.27
CA THR A 57 20.68 11.76 10.82
C THR A 57 19.31 12.41 10.93
N ASP A 58 19.33 13.73 11.03
CA ASP A 58 18.28 14.75 11.27
C ASP A 58 16.85 14.54 10.70
N GLY A 59 16.56 13.45 9.97
CA GLY A 59 15.25 13.08 9.41
C GLY A 59 14.43 12.05 10.20
N GLY A 60 14.81 11.72 11.44
CA GLY A 60 14.04 10.88 12.38
C GLY A 60 14.30 9.37 12.32
N ASP A 61 13.64 8.62 13.20
CA ASP A 61 13.73 7.17 13.36
C ASP A 61 13.17 6.42 12.13
N ILE A 62 13.91 5.42 11.63
CA ILE A 62 13.52 4.59 10.48
C ILE A 62 12.18 3.89 10.75
N ASP A 63 11.93 3.48 12.00
CA ASP A 63 10.68 2.81 12.38
C ASP A 63 9.46 3.74 12.18
N ASN A 64 9.54 4.98 12.66
CA ASN A 64 8.46 5.97 12.48
C ASN A 64 8.18 6.27 11.01
N ARG A 65 9.22 6.34 10.18
CA ARG A 65 9.07 6.57 8.73
C ARG A 65 8.45 5.36 8.03
N LEU A 66 8.87 4.16 8.40
CA LEU A 66 8.31 2.93 7.87
C LEU A 66 6.83 2.80 8.23
N LYS A 67 6.47 3.09 9.49
CA LYS A 67 5.08 3.11 9.94
C LYS A 67 4.24 4.06 9.09
N THR A 68 4.72 5.29 8.91
CA THR A 68 4.03 6.30 8.09
C THR A 68 3.87 5.84 6.62
N LEU A 69 4.90 5.21 6.05
CA LEU A 69 4.84 4.66 4.70
C LEU A 69 3.77 3.56 4.60
N LEU A 70 3.76 2.61 5.54
CA LEU A 70 2.77 1.53 5.56
C LEU A 70 1.35 2.05 5.77
N ASP A 71 1.17 3.05 6.64
CA ASP A 71 -0.10 3.74 6.84
C ASP A 71 -0.61 4.36 5.53
N GLY A 72 0.28 4.94 4.71
CA GLY A 72 -0.06 5.50 3.40
C GLY A 72 -0.31 4.46 2.29
N LEU A 73 0.09 3.19 2.50
CA LEU A 73 -0.13 2.10 1.54
C LEU A 73 -1.41 1.30 1.81
N ARG A 74 -1.99 1.42 3.02
CA ARG A 74 -3.25 0.77 3.38
C ARG A 74 -4.46 1.68 3.19
N MET A 75 -5.65 1.11 3.28
CA MET A 75 -6.87 1.90 3.41
C MET A 75 -6.85 2.75 4.70
N PRO A 76 -7.45 3.94 4.72
CA PRO A 76 -7.54 4.77 5.92
C PRO A 76 -8.46 4.12 6.97
N ARG A 77 -8.06 4.22 8.25
CA ARG A 77 -8.82 3.75 9.41
C ARG A 77 -9.91 4.73 9.85
N GLY A 78 -9.76 6.01 9.54
CA GLY A 78 -10.80 7.01 9.76
C GLY A 78 -10.51 8.31 9.00
N ALA A 79 -11.43 9.27 9.13
CA ALA A 79 -11.40 10.55 8.40
C ALA A 79 -10.09 11.36 8.60
N ASN A 80 -9.38 11.15 9.72
CA ASN A 80 -8.16 11.88 10.04
C ASN A 80 -6.89 11.38 9.31
N GLU A 81 -6.97 10.24 8.61
CA GLU A 81 -5.84 9.66 7.87
C GLU A 81 -5.85 10.00 6.37
N GLY A 82 -6.84 10.78 5.93
CA GLY A 82 -6.94 11.30 4.57
C GLY A 82 -6.42 12.73 4.42
N ARG A 83 -6.50 13.26 3.21
CA ARG A 83 -6.29 14.69 2.98
C ARG A 83 -7.38 15.48 3.68
N GLN A 84 -6.98 16.53 4.40
CA GLN A 84 -7.93 17.46 5.04
C GLN A 84 -8.39 18.57 4.08
N THR A 85 -7.65 18.81 3.00
CA THR A 85 -7.95 19.83 2.00
C THR A 85 -8.52 19.18 0.75
N LEU A 86 -9.67 19.68 0.30
CA LEU A 86 -10.25 19.31 -0.97
C LEU A 86 -9.38 19.87 -2.11
N LEU A 87 -9.02 19.02 -3.06
CA LEU A 87 -8.42 19.43 -4.32
C LEU A 87 -9.52 19.70 -5.34
N ASP A 88 -9.23 20.55 -6.33
CA ASP A 88 -10.11 20.76 -7.48
C ASP A 88 -10.31 19.46 -8.29
N THR A 89 -9.34 18.54 -8.19
CA THR A 89 -9.41 17.22 -8.81
C THR A 89 -10.01 16.21 -7.83
N PRO A 90 -11.10 15.50 -8.21
CA PRO A 90 -11.68 14.47 -7.37
C PRO A 90 -10.73 13.28 -7.21
N ASP A 91 -10.83 12.60 -6.07
CA ASP A 91 -10.11 11.35 -5.85
C ASP A 91 -10.57 10.27 -6.85
N PRO A 92 -9.67 9.35 -7.26
CA PRO A 92 -10.05 8.24 -8.11
C PRO A 92 -11.10 7.36 -7.42
N VAL A 93 -12.06 6.87 -8.21
CA VAL A 93 -13.14 6.02 -7.71
C VAL A 93 -13.17 4.72 -8.52
N PRO A 94 -12.72 3.57 -7.96
CA PRO A 94 -12.22 3.41 -6.60
C PRO A 94 -10.79 3.94 -6.41
N PHE A 95 -10.43 4.25 -5.17
CA PHE A 95 -9.07 4.56 -4.77
C PHE A 95 -8.29 3.26 -4.55
N PHE A 96 -7.22 3.04 -5.31
CA PHE A 96 -6.44 1.80 -5.20
C PHE A 96 -5.47 1.88 -4.01
N CYS A 97 -5.58 0.90 -3.11
CA CYS A 97 -4.69 0.74 -1.97
C CYS A 97 -3.87 -0.54 -2.16
N LEU A 98 -2.66 -0.59 -1.62
CA LEU A 98 -1.90 -1.83 -1.62
C LEU A 98 -2.53 -2.84 -0.65
N LEU A 99 -2.88 -2.37 0.55
CA LEU A 99 -3.32 -3.20 1.66
C LEU A 99 -4.73 -2.81 2.12
N GLU A 100 -5.55 -3.79 2.45
CA GLU A 100 -6.77 -3.57 3.23
C GLU A 100 -6.41 -3.09 4.66
N ASP A 101 -5.37 -3.70 5.24
CA ASP A 101 -4.88 -3.45 6.59
C ASP A 101 -3.38 -3.73 6.70
N ASP A 102 -2.67 -3.02 7.57
CA ASP A 102 -1.22 -3.24 7.79
C ASP A 102 -0.93 -4.61 8.41
N SER A 103 -1.90 -5.19 9.13
CA SER A 103 -1.80 -6.54 9.71
C SER A 103 -1.64 -7.65 8.68
N LEU A 104 -1.83 -7.36 7.39
CA LEU A 104 -1.63 -8.30 6.27
C LEU A 104 -0.18 -8.35 5.80
N VAL A 105 0.71 -7.53 6.37
CA VAL A 105 2.14 -7.59 6.09
C VAL A 105 2.80 -8.60 7.03
N THR A 106 3.40 -9.64 6.48
CA THR A 106 4.10 -10.69 7.25
C THR A 106 5.59 -10.47 7.35
N LYS A 107 6.15 -9.67 6.45
CA LYS A 107 7.57 -9.33 6.43
C LYS A 107 7.77 -7.93 5.86
N VAL A 108 8.64 -7.18 6.53
CA VAL A 108 9.16 -5.92 6.00
C VAL A 108 10.68 -5.97 5.98
N THR A 109 11.26 -5.64 4.84
CA THR A 109 12.70 -5.39 4.71
C THR A 109 12.89 -3.95 4.32
N VAL A 110 13.81 -3.25 4.99
CA VAL A 110 14.19 -1.88 4.62
C VAL A 110 15.70 -1.85 4.39
N GLU A 111 16.07 -1.39 3.20
CA GLU A 111 17.46 -1.12 2.82
C GLU A 111 17.60 0.37 2.52
N SER A 112 18.73 0.95 2.92
CA SER A 112 19.01 2.36 2.67
C SER A 112 20.31 2.51 1.91
N GLU A 113 20.24 3.29 0.85
CA GLU A 113 21.31 3.48 -0.11
C GLU A 113 21.50 4.96 -0.44
N GLN A 114 22.68 5.30 -0.96
CA GLN A 114 22.96 6.67 -1.38
C GLN A 114 22.33 6.93 -2.75
N LEU A 115 21.59 8.03 -2.86
CA LEU A 115 21.11 8.55 -4.12
C LEU A 115 22.28 9.19 -4.87
N LEU A 116 22.72 8.57 -5.96
CA LEU A 116 23.91 9.00 -6.70
C LEU A 116 23.68 10.22 -7.60
N ARG A 117 22.43 10.54 -7.91
CA ARG A 117 22.08 11.75 -8.67
C ARG A 117 21.89 12.93 -7.71
N PRO A 118 22.22 14.17 -8.12
CA PRO A 118 21.88 15.35 -7.34
C PRO A 118 20.37 15.43 -7.05
N ALA A 119 20.01 15.72 -5.81
CA ALA A 119 18.64 16.00 -5.39
C ALA A 119 18.65 16.92 -4.16
N PRO A 120 17.52 17.56 -3.82
CA PRO A 120 17.38 18.28 -2.55
C PRO A 120 17.75 17.40 -1.35
N PRO A 121 18.29 17.97 -0.25
CA PRO A 121 18.74 17.20 0.92
C PRO A 121 17.68 16.32 1.56
N ASP A 122 16.42 16.74 1.49
CA ASP A 122 15.23 16.07 2.03
C ASP A 122 14.55 15.13 1.03
N ALA A 123 15.00 15.13 -0.24
CA ALA A 123 14.45 14.26 -1.26
C ALA A 123 14.83 12.79 -1.01
N VAL A 124 13.83 11.93 -0.99
CA VAL A 124 13.98 10.48 -0.85
C VAL A 124 13.27 9.80 -2.00
N ILE A 125 13.92 8.78 -2.58
CA ILE A 125 13.27 7.88 -3.53
C ILE A 125 13.06 6.55 -2.83
N ALA A 126 11.82 6.08 -2.78
CA ALA A 126 11.48 4.75 -2.30
C ALA A 126 11.12 3.86 -3.48
N VAL A 127 11.86 2.76 -3.65
CA VAL A 127 11.46 1.66 -4.53
C VAL A 127 10.81 0.60 -3.65
N ILE A 128 9.54 0.32 -3.91
CA ILE A 128 8.73 -0.60 -3.10
C ILE A 128 8.45 -1.83 -3.95
N SER A 129 8.99 -2.96 -3.52
CA SER A 129 8.69 -4.27 -4.09
C SER A 129 7.75 -5.02 -3.16
N VAL A 130 6.67 -5.56 -3.72
CA VAL A 130 5.65 -6.27 -2.94
C VAL A 130 5.52 -7.68 -3.47
N HIS A 131 5.70 -8.65 -2.58
CA HIS A 131 5.45 -10.05 -2.87
C HIS A 131 4.15 -10.47 -2.20
N VAL A 132 3.14 -10.79 -3.00
CA VAL A 132 1.82 -11.23 -2.52
C VAL A 132 1.80 -12.76 -2.39
N LYS A 133 1.36 -13.26 -1.23
CA LYS A 133 1.27 -14.69 -0.92
C LYS A 133 -0.17 -15.07 -0.61
N LYS A 134 -0.59 -16.24 -1.11
CA LYS A 134 -1.87 -16.88 -0.74
C LYS A 134 -1.61 -17.81 0.44
N THR A 135 -2.31 -17.63 1.56
CA THR A 135 -2.18 -18.53 2.71
C THR A 135 -3.14 -19.71 2.65
N VAL A 136 -4.28 -19.54 1.99
CA VAL A 136 -5.27 -20.59 1.74
C VAL A 136 -5.74 -20.46 0.30
N LEU A 137 -5.76 -21.56 -0.45
CA LEU A 137 -6.37 -21.58 -1.79
C LEU A 137 -7.89 -21.62 -1.67
N SER A 138 -8.54 -20.71 -2.39
CA SER A 138 -9.99 -20.61 -2.52
C SER A 138 -10.34 -20.40 -3.98
N HIS A 139 -11.61 -20.67 -4.36
CA HIS A 139 -12.06 -20.42 -5.73
C HIS A 139 -11.78 -18.96 -6.17
N ASP A 140 -11.95 -18.00 -5.26
CA ASP A 140 -11.82 -16.58 -5.54
C ASP A 140 -10.36 -16.11 -5.74
N ASN A 141 -9.39 -16.79 -5.13
CA ASN A 141 -7.97 -16.43 -5.29
C ASN A 141 -7.20 -17.38 -6.20
N MET A 142 -7.79 -18.48 -6.65
CA MET A 142 -7.11 -19.45 -7.52
C MET A 142 -6.79 -18.88 -8.90
N ALA A 143 -7.63 -17.97 -9.39
CA ALA A 143 -7.50 -17.35 -10.72
C ALA A 143 -6.66 -16.06 -10.74
N ILE A 144 -6.07 -15.67 -9.59
CA ILE A 144 -5.27 -14.44 -9.41
C ILE A 144 -3.78 -14.77 -9.41
#